data_AF-A0A352W4X2-F1
#
_entry.id   AF-A0A352W4X2-F1
#
_cell.length_a   1.000
_cell.length_b   1.000
_cell.length_c   1.000
_cell.angle_alpha   90.00
_cell.angle_beta   90.00
_cell.angle_gamma   90.00
#
_symmetry.space_group_name_H-M   'P 1'
#
loop_
_entity.id
_entity.type
_entity.pdbx_description
1 polymer ?
#
loop_
_entity_poly.entity_id
_entity_poly.type
_entity_poly.pdbx_seq_one_letter_code
_entity_poly.pdbx_strand_id
1 'polypeptide(L)'
;MQPLNVHEIIQFAVQIEKNGLDFYLDQKTKNSRPEIKKIFSELAEDEIRHAEIFQAMSDKIHACEPAESFPEDYFLYIKSFSDRLIFNSAQNRIQAGQIRHPAEALDFACARELEAIAYYQEIQKITGPETRSAVEKIISEERGHFLKLSAILKTLR
;
A
#
# COMPACT_ATOMS: atom_id res chain seq x y z
N MET A 1 14.07 11.27 22.33
CA MET A 1 13.47 10.67 21.12
C MET A 1 12.64 11.76 20.47
N GLN A 2 12.82 12.03 19.18
CA GLN A 2 11.90 12.94 18.48
C GLN A 2 10.53 12.26 18.41
N PRO A 3 9.43 12.98 18.71
CA PRO A 3 8.09 12.43 18.51
C PRO A 3 7.88 12.21 17.01
N LEU A 4 7.42 11.00 16.65
CA LEU A 4 6.95 10.75 15.29
C LEU A 4 5.88 11.77 14.96
N ASN A 5 5.99 12.37 13.78
CA ASN A 5 5.00 13.30 13.27
C ASN A 5 4.19 12.62 12.16
N VAL A 6 3.00 13.18 11.89
CA VAL A 6 2.08 12.67 10.86
C VAL A 6 2.78 12.52 9.50
N HIS A 7 3.79 13.36 9.23
CA HIS A 7 4.62 13.26 8.03
C HIS A 7 5.31 11.89 7.90
N GLU A 8 5.96 11.37 8.96
CA GLU A 8 6.58 10.04 8.90
C GLU A 8 5.56 8.92 8.63
N ILE A 9 4.35 9.02 9.19
CA ILE A 9 3.29 8.04 8.96
C ILE A 9 2.83 8.03 7.50
N ILE A 10 2.73 9.20 6.88
CA ILE A 10 2.38 9.31 5.45
C ILE A 10 3.55 8.86 4.55
N GLN A 11 4.80 9.12 4.93
CA GLN A 11 5.96 8.57 4.21
C GLN A 11 5.97 7.04 4.18
N PHE A 12 5.46 6.38 5.22
CA PHE A 12 5.29 4.92 5.17
C PHE A 12 4.24 4.48 4.15
N ALA A 13 3.16 5.25 3.94
CA ALA A 13 2.21 4.97 2.87
C ALA A 13 2.89 5.04 1.49
N VAL A 14 3.73 6.05 1.25
CA VAL A 14 4.56 6.14 0.02
C VAL A 14 5.43 4.90 -0.15
N GLN A 15 6.02 4.38 0.93
CA GLN A 15 6.86 3.19 0.86
C GLN A 15 6.07 1.91 0.60
N ILE A 16 4.83 1.80 1.10
CA ILE A 16 3.94 0.68 0.82
C ILE A 16 3.64 0.64 -0.69
N GLU A 17 3.23 1.77 -1.27
CA GLU A 17 2.96 1.89 -2.72
C GLU A 17 4.19 1.54 -3.58
N LYS A 18 5.37 2.02 -3.19
CA LYS A 18 6.61 1.67 -3.90
C LYS A 18 6.91 0.17 -3.84
N ASN A 19 6.62 -0.48 -2.71
CA ASN A 19 6.81 -1.93 -2.59
C ASN A 19 5.79 -2.70 -3.43
N GLY A 20 4.53 -2.23 -3.53
CA GLY A 20 3.50 -2.79 -4.41
C GLY A 20 3.88 -2.66 -5.88
N LEU A 21 4.31 -1.46 -6.30
CA LEU A 21 4.87 -1.20 -7.63
C LEU A 21 5.99 -2.17 -8.00
N ASP A 22 7.03 -2.28 -7.15
CA ASP A 22 8.16 -3.18 -7.38
C ASP A 22 7.68 -4.62 -7.59
N PHE A 23 6.74 -5.07 -6.77
CA PHE A 23 6.15 -6.40 -6.87
C PHE A 23 5.39 -6.59 -8.19
N TYR A 24 4.52 -5.66 -8.58
CA TYR A 24 3.73 -5.78 -9.80
C TYR A 24 4.59 -5.73 -11.07
N LEU A 25 5.60 -4.86 -11.11
CA LEU A 25 6.57 -4.83 -12.21
C LEU A 25 7.33 -6.15 -12.33
N ASP A 26 7.82 -6.69 -11.22
CA ASP A 26 8.50 -7.97 -11.18
C ASP A 26 7.60 -9.11 -11.68
N GLN A 27 6.38 -9.22 -11.15
CA GLN A 27 5.46 -10.30 -11.50
C GLN A 27 4.92 -10.21 -12.93
N LYS A 28 4.74 -8.99 -13.47
CA LYS A 28 4.41 -8.78 -14.88
C LYS A 28 5.49 -9.36 -15.80
N THR A 29 6.77 -9.28 -15.44
CA THR A 29 7.85 -9.85 -16.27
C THR A 29 7.93 -11.37 -16.16
N LYS A 30 7.68 -11.93 -14.97
CA LYS A 30 7.81 -13.37 -14.68
C LYS A 30 6.62 -14.23 -15.13
N ASN A 31 5.42 -13.67 -15.22
CA ASN A 31 4.23 -14.43 -15.59
C ASN A 31 4.10 -14.61 -17.11
N SER A 32 3.64 -15.78 -17.55
CA SER A 32 3.41 -16.09 -18.99
C SER A 32 1.97 -15.81 -19.45
N ARG A 33 1.01 -15.72 -18.53
CA ARG A 33 -0.41 -15.54 -18.85
C ARG A 33 -0.74 -14.07 -19.19
N PRO A 34 -1.28 -13.77 -20.38
CA PRO A 34 -1.56 -12.40 -20.81
C PRO A 34 -2.47 -11.60 -19.87
N GLU A 35 -3.53 -12.24 -19.36
CA GLU A 35 -4.48 -11.62 -18.42
C GLU A 35 -3.81 -11.15 -17.13
N ILE A 36 -2.90 -11.97 -16.58
CA ILE A 36 -2.18 -11.68 -15.33
C ILE A 36 -1.15 -10.58 -15.56
N LYS A 37 -0.45 -10.61 -16.70
CA LYS A 37 0.48 -9.53 -17.09
C LYS A 37 -0.24 -8.20 -17.26
N LYS A 38 -1.45 -8.24 -17.81
CA LYS A 38 -2.29 -7.05 -18.01
C LYS A 38 -2.69 -6.45 -16.67
N ILE A 39 -3.28 -7.22 -15.76
CA ILE A 39 -3.72 -6.68 -14.46
C ILE A 39 -2.55 -6.15 -13.64
N PHE A 40 -1.39 -6.84 -13.61
CA PHE A 40 -0.21 -6.31 -12.90
C PHE A 40 0.38 -5.06 -13.57
N SER A 41 0.21 -4.88 -14.88
CA SER A 41 0.59 -3.61 -15.52
C SER A 41 -0.32 -2.47 -15.10
N GLU A 42 -1.64 -2.70 -15.07
CA GLU A 42 -2.62 -1.70 -14.65
C GLU A 42 -2.40 -1.29 -13.19
N LEU A 43 -2.23 -2.27 -12.30
CA LEU A 43 -1.97 -2.02 -10.88
C LEU A 43 -0.67 -1.26 -10.64
N ALA A 44 0.42 -1.59 -11.37
CA ALA A 44 1.66 -0.84 -11.28
C ALA A 44 1.50 0.64 -11.66
N GLU A 45 0.65 0.96 -12.65
CA GLU A 45 0.38 2.35 -13.02
C GLU A 45 -0.43 3.08 -11.93
N ASP A 46 -1.36 2.38 -11.28
CA ASP A 46 -2.15 2.93 -10.17
C ASP A 46 -1.28 3.22 -8.93
N GLU A 47 -0.37 2.31 -8.55
CA GLU A 47 0.53 2.47 -7.40
C GLU A 47 1.50 3.65 -7.57
N ILE A 48 1.92 3.96 -8.80
CA ILE A 48 2.70 5.18 -9.09
C ILE A 48 1.88 6.42 -8.74
N ARG A 49 0.61 6.48 -9.18
CA ARG A 49 -0.26 7.62 -8.88
C ARG A 49 -0.52 7.73 -7.38
N HIS A 50 -0.72 6.62 -6.69
CA HIS A 50 -0.97 6.61 -5.24
C HIS A 50 0.26 7.08 -4.46
N ALA A 51 1.46 6.60 -4.81
CA ALA A 51 2.71 7.07 -4.23
C ALA A 51 2.89 8.59 -4.41
N GLU A 52 2.59 9.12 -5.59
CA GLU A 52 2.63 10.57 -5.87
C GLU A 52 1.63 11.35 -5.02
N ILE A 53 0.40 10.85 -4.85
CA ILE A 53 -0.62 11.48 -4.00
C ILE A 53 -0.16 11.50 -2.55
N PHE A 54 0.31 10.37 -2.00
CA PHE A 54 0.82 10.33 -0.63
C PHE A 54 2.05 11.20 -0.44
N GLN A 55 2.96 11.27 -1.42
CA GLN A 55 4.11 12.17 -1.36
C GLN A 55 3.66 13.63 -1.30
N ALA A 56 2.75 14.05 -2.18
CA ALA A 56 2.20 15.40 -2.17
C ALA A 56 1.46 15.74 -0.87
N MET A 57 0.78 14.76 -0.26
CA MET A 57 0.18 14.91 1.07
C MET A 57 1.25 15.12 2.16
N SER A 58 2.31 14.32 2.13
CA SER A 58 3.45 14.41 3.05
C SER A 58 4.09 15.80 3.02
N ASP A 59 4.33 16.32 1.81
CA ASP A 59 4.97 17.63 1.62
C ASP A 59 4.11 18.78 2.17
N LYS A 60 2.77 18.65 2.12
CA LYS A 60 1.84 19.63 2.69
C LYS A 60 1.76 19.58 4.21
N ILE A 61 1.94 18.41 4.82
CA ILE A 61 1.90 18.24 6.28
C ILE A 61 3.09 18.96 6.96
N HIS A 62 4.23 19.08 6.27
CA HIS A 62 5.34 19.91 6.75
C HIS A 62 4.98 21.39 6.95
N ALA A 63 3.85 21.87 6.41
CA ALA A 63 3.40 23.26 6.48
C ALA A 63 2.31 23.55 7.54
N CYS A 64 1.77 22.55 8.25
CA CYS A 64 0.71 22.73 9.25
C CYS A 64 0.99 21.92 10.53
N GLU A 65 0.98 22.59 11.68
CA GLU A 65 1.05 21.96 13.02
C GLU A 65 -0.14 21.02 13.27
N PRO A 66 -0.03 20.03 14.18
CA PRO A 66 -0.84 18.82 14.14
C PRO A 66 -2.32 19.06 14.44
N ALA A 67 -3.17 18.55 13.56
CA ALA A 67 -4.57 18.30 13.87
C ALA A 67 -4.65 17.24 14.99
N GLU A 68 -5.07 17.68 16.17
CA GLU A 68 -5.34 16.89 17.38
C GLU A 68 -4.16 16.04 17.91
N SER A 69 -3.81 16.22 19.18
CA SER A 69 -2.86 15.33 19.87
C SER A 69 -3.49 13.95 20.03
N PHE A 70 -3.24 13.02 19.10
CA PHE A 70 -3.59 11.62 19.31
C PHE A 70 -2.82 11.07 20.51
N PRO A 71 -3.39 10.11 21.26
CA PRO A 71 -2.68 9.44 22.33
C PRO A 71 -1.36 8.84 21.84
N GLU A 72 -0.29 8.94 22.65
CA GLU A 72 1.04 8.42 22.31
C GLU A 72 1.01 6.93 21.95
N ASP A 73 0.22 6.13 22.68
CA ASP A 73 0.04 4.71 22.41
C ASP A 73 -0.54 4.42 21.01
N TYR A 74 -1.39 5.31 20.50
CA TYR A 74 -1.96 5.17 19.16
C TYR A 74 -0.92 5.46 18.07
N PHE A 75 -0.07 6.47 18.28
CA PHE A 75 1.08 6.71 17.41
C PHE A 75 2.07 5.54 17.41
N LEU A 76 2.38 4.98 18.58
CA LEU A 76 3.25 3.80 18.71
C LEU A 76 2.64 2.56 18.04
N TYR A 77 1.32 2.39 18.12
CA TYR A 77 0.60 1.34 17.40
C TYR A 77 0.78 1.47 15.89
N ILE A 78 0.48 2.65 15.31
CA ILE A 78 0.61 2.86 13.86
C ILE A 78 2.05 2.63 13.42
N LYS A 79 3.04 3.15 14.16
CA LYS A 79 4.44 2.92 13.83
C LYS A 79 4.81 1.44 13.83
N SER A 80 4.43 0.71 14.88
CA SER A 80 4.70 -0.73 14.98
C SER A 80 4.03 -1.51 13.85
N PHE A 81 2.85 -1.06 13.41
CA PHE A 81 2.17 -1.60 12.25
C PHE A 81 2.97 -1.32 10.95
N SER A 82 3.39 -0.07 10.72
CA SER A 82 4.23 0.31 9.58
C SER A 82 5.54 -0.48 9.53
N ASP A 83 6.23 -0.58 10.66
CA ASP A 83 7.49 -1.32 10.78
C ASP A 83 7.31 -2.78 10.39
N ARG A 84 6.18 -3.40 10.78
CA ARG A 84 5.85 -4.77 10.40
C ARG A 84 5.57 -4.90 8.91
N LEU A 85 4.82 -3.98 8.31
CA LEU A 85 4.57 -3.97 6.86
C LEU A 85 5.87 -3.82 6.06
N ILE A 86 6.75 -2.91 6.48
CA ILE A 86 8.03 -2.64 5.81
C ILE A 86 9.03 -3.77 6.05
N PHE A 87 9.12 -4.31 7.26
CA PHE A 87 9.97 -5.46 7.55
C PHE A 87 9.51 -6.68 6.74
N ASN A 88 8.20 -6.92 6.72
CA ASN A 88 7.63 -7.96 5.87
C ASN A 88 7.95 -7.69 4.40
N SER A 89 8.00 -6.43 3.93
CA SER A 89 8.38 -6.11 2.54
C SER A 89 9.74 -6.70 2.12
N ALA A 90 10.73 -6.77 3.02
CA ALA A 90 12.02 -7.38 2.72
C ALA A 90 11.92 -8.91 2.58
N GLN A 91 11.19 -9.57 3.47
CA GLN A 91 10.91 -11.01 3.37
C GLN A 91 10.04 -11.34 2.15
N ASN A 92 9.06 -10.48 1.89
CA ASN A 92 8.15 -10.49 0.76
C ASN A 92 8.89 -10.36 -0.57
N ARG A 93 9.94 -9.53 -0.67
CA ARG A 93 10.81 -9.49 -1.87
C ARG A 93 11.52 -10.83 -2.11
N ILE A 94 12.00 -11.48 -1.05
CA ILE A 94 12.60 -12.83 -1.16
C ILE A 94 11.54 -13.84 -1.62
N GLN A 95 10.35 -13.82 -1.01
CA GLN A 95 9.24 -14.70 -1.36
C GLN A 95 8.77 -14.46 -2.79
N ALA A 96 8.62 -13.21 -3.23
CA ALA A 96 8.25 -12.83 -4.60
C ALA A 96 9.27 -13.33 -5.63
N GLY A 97 10.56 -13.34 -5.28
CA GLY A 97 11.62 -13.97 -6.06
C GLY A 97 11.43 -15.48 -6.26
N GLN A 98 10.72 -16.14 -5.37
CA GLN A 98 10.49 -17.59 -5.36
C GLN A 98 9.14 -18.00 -5.95
N ILE A 99 8.22 -17.06 -6.22
CA ILE A 99 6.90 -17.34 -6.79
C ILE A 99 7.07 -17.92 -8.20
N ARG A 100 6.50 -19.12 -8.42
CA ARG A 100 6.56 -19.84 -9.71
C ARG A 100 5.18 -20.05 -10.33
N HIS A 101 4.13 -20.01 -9.52
CA HIS A 101 2.77 -20.27 -9.97
C HIS A 101 1.93 -18.99 -9.99
N PRO A 102 1.16 -18.74 -11.06
CA PRO A 102 0.38 -17.51 -11.16
C PRO A 102 -0.68 -17.36 -10.06
N ALA A 103 -1.21 -18.47 -9.52
CA ALA A 103 -2.13 -18.44 -8.39
C ALA A 103 -1.45 -17.93 -7.11
N GLU A 104 -0.18 -18.28 -6.86
CA GLU A 104 0.59 -17.78 -5.72
C GLU A 104 0.87 -16.28 -5.86
N ALA A 105 1.17 -15.80 -7.07
CA ALA A 105 1.37 -14.38 -7.34
C ALA A 105 0.11 -13.56 -7.02
N LEU A 106 -1.06 -14.05 -7.44
CA LEU A 106 -2.34 -13.38 -7.21
C LEU A 106 -2.77 -13.44 -5.74
N ASP A 107 -2.56 -14.58 -5.06
CA ASP A 107 -2.88 -14.71 -3.64
C ASP A 107 -2.00 -13.79 -2.79
N PHE A 108 -0.70 -13.71 -3.13
CA PHE A 108 0.22 -12.77 -2.52
C PHE A 108 -0.18 -11.31 -2.77
N ALA A 109 -0.55 -10.96 -4.01
CA ALA A 109 -1.05 -9.63 -4.35
C ALA A 109 -2.28 -9.26 -3.50
N CYS A 110 -3.27 -10.17 -3.41
CA CYS A 110 -4.46 -9.95 -2.58
C CYS A 110 -4.12 -9.66 -1.10
N ALA A 111 -3.12 -10.36 -0.55
CA ALA A 111 -2.68 -10.11 0.83
C ALA A 111 -2.07 -8.71 0.98
N ARG A 112 -1.32 -8.22 -0.02
CA ARG A 112 -0.73 -6.87 -0.01
C ARG A 112 -1.79 -5.78 -0.07
N GLU A 113 -2.76 -5.94 -0.95
CA GLU A 113 -3.92 -5.03 -1.06
C GLU A 113 -4.66 -4.87 0.28
N LEU A 114 -4.94 -6.00 0.95
CA LEU A 114 -5.63 -5.97 2.25
C LEU A 114 -4.80 -5.29 3.35
N GLU A 115 -3.50 -5.48 3.36
CA GLU A 115 -2.59 -4.81 4.29
C GLU A 115 -2.50 -3.31 4.04
N ALA A 116 -2.43 -2.89 2.77
CA ALA A 116 -2.45 -1.49 2.37
C ALA A 116 -3.77 -0.83 2.79
N ILE A 117 -4.92 -1.45 2.49
CA ILE A 117 -6.25 -0.98 2.92
C ILE A 117 -6.31 -0.80 4.44
N ALA A 118 -5.86 -1.80 5.21
CA ALA A 118 -5.88 -1.73 6.67
C ALA A 118 -5.02 -0.57 7.17
N TYR A 119 -3.84 -0.36 6.59
CA TYR A 119 -2.98 0.77 6.94
C TYR A 119 -3.63 2.12 6.59
N TYR A 120 -4.21 2.24 5.41
CA TYR A 120 -4.82 3.49 4.93
C TYR A 120 -6.05 3.89 5.74
N GLN A 121 -6.79 2.91 6.28
CA GLN A 121 -7.87 3.19 7.22
C GLN A 121 -7.37 3.79 8.55
N GLU A 122 -6.17 3.42 9.01
CA GLU A 122 -5.57 4.02 10.21
C GLU A 122 -5.05 5.43 9.93
N ILE A 123 -4.38 5.66 8.79
CA ILE A 123 -3.89 7.00 8.45
C ILE A 123 -5.04 7.98 8.12
N GLN A 124 -6.18 7.49 7.62
CA GLN A 124 -7.36 8.32 7.36
C GLN A 124 -7.87 9.02 8.63
N LYS A 125 -7.76 8.35 9.78
CA LYS A 125 -8.20 8.89 11.08
C LYS A 125 -7.34 10.07 11.55
N ILE A 126 -6.06 10.07 11.17
CA ILE A 126 -5.09 11.11 11.57
C ILE A 126 -4.88 12.19 10.50
N THR A 127 -5.47 12.03 9.31
CA THR A 127 -5.43 13.04 8.26
C THR A 127 -6.52 14.09 8.47
N GLY A 128 -6.14 15.34 8.22
CA GLY A 128 -7.06 16.48 8.26
C GLY A 128 -8.12 16.42 7.14
N PRO A 129 -9.17 17.26 7.21
CA PRO A 129 -10.28 17.24 6.25
C PRO A 129 -9.85 17.36 4.79
N GLU A 130 -8.81 18.17 4.52
CA GLU A 130 -8.32 18.42 3.15
C GLU A 130 -7.71 17.19 2.48
N THR A 131 -7.06 16.32 3.25
CA THR A 131 -6.37 15.13 2.73
C THR A 131 -7.17 13.84 2.93
N ARG A 132 -8.15 13.84 3.84
CA ARG A 132 -9.02 12.69 4.12
C ARG A 132 -9.75 12.15 2.89
N SER A 133 -10.26 13.02 2.02
CA SER A 133 -10.96 12.61 0.79
C SER A 133 -10.02 11.92 -0.22
N ALA A 134 -8.75 12.35 -0.27
CA ALA A 134 -7.75 11.69 -1.12
C ALA A 134 -7.44 10.27 -0.62
N VAL A 135 -7.26 10.10 0.70
CA VAL A 135 -7.05 8.77 1.31
C VAL A 135 -8.26 7.86 1.10
N GLU A 136 -9.47 8.40 1.26
CA GLU A 136 -10.71 7.63 1.02
C GLU A 136 -10.80 7.09 -0.41
N LYS A 137 -10.42 7.93 -1.38
CA LYS A 137 -10.39 7.54 -2.79
C LYS A 137 -9.39 6.41 -3.04
N ILE A 138 -8.16 6.50 -2.50
CA ILE A 138 -7.15 5.44 -2.60
C ILE A 138 -7.65 4.14 -1.96
N ILE A 139 -8.23 4.19 -0.76
CA ILE A 139 -8.84 3.01 -0.11
C ILE A 139 -9.91 2.36 -1.03
N SER A 140 -10.70 3.15 -1.74
CA SER A 140 -11.68 2.62 -2.69
C SER A 140 -11.03 1.99 -3.93
N GLU A 141 -9.91 2.54 -4.41
CA GLU A 141 -9.13 2.00 -5.53
C GLU A 141 -8.50 0.65 -5.13
N GLU A 142 -7.82 0.55 -3.98
CA GLU A 142 -7.26 -0.73 -3.46
C GLU A 142 -8.32 -1.82 -3.26
N ARG A 143 -9.51 -1.46 -2.78
CA ARG A 143 -10.63 -2.43 -2.71
C ARG A 143 -11.00 -2.94 -4.09
N GLY A 144 -10.96 -2.08 -5.10
CA GLY A 144 -11.14 -2.46 -6.50
C GLY A 144 -10.04 -3.39 -7.00
N HIS A 145 -8.79 -3.11 -6.65
CA HIS A 145 -7.63 -3.96 -6.96
C HIS A 145 -7.81 -5.37 -6.39
N PHE A 146 -8.08 -5.45 -5.09
CA PHE A 146 -8.36 -6.71 -4.39
C PHE A 146 -9.47 -7.51 -5.07
N LEU A 147 -10.58 -6.86 -5.46
CA LEU A 147 -11.69 -7.53 -6.14
C LEU A 147 -11.28 -8.09 -7.51
N LYS A 148 -10.54 -7.32 -8.32
CA LYS A 148 -10.04 -7.76 -9.63
C LYS A 148 -9.10 -8.97 -9.48
N LEU A 149 -8.12 -8.87 -8.58
CA LEU A 149 -7.15 -9.94 -8.31
C LEU A 149 -7.84 -11.21 -7.80
N SER A 150 -8.77 -11.06 -6.85
CA SER A 150 -9.55 -12.17 -6.30
C SER A 150 -10.41 -12.86 -7.34
N ALA A 151 -10.99 -12.10 -8.28
CA ALA A 151 -11.78 -12.67 -9.36
C ALA A 151 -10.92 -13.53 -10.30
N ILE A 152 -9.74 -13.06 -10.69
CA ILE A 152 -8.80 -13.82 -11.53
C ILE A 152 -8.28 -15.05 -10.77
N LEU A 153 -7.93 -14.91 -9.48
CA LEU A 153 -7.47 -16.04 -8.67
C LEU A 153 -8.48 -17.19 -8.62
N LYS A 154 -9.78 -16.87 -8.54
CA LYS A 154 -10.86 -17.87 -8.56
C LYS A 154 -10.94 -18.65 -9.88
N THR A 155 -10.47 -18.10 -11.01
CA THR A 155 -10.47 -18.83 -12.29
C THR A 155 -9.32 -19.81 -12.41
N LEU A 156 -8.34 -19.75 -11.50
CA LEU A 156 -7.17 -20.63 -11.46
C LEU A 156 -7.29 -21.77 -10.43
N ARG A 157 -8.35 -21.77 -9.62
CA ARG A 157 -8.68 -22.81 -8.63
C ARG A 157 -9.76 -23.73 -9.19
#